data_AF-A0A251TUU6-F1
#
_entry.id   AF-A0A251TUU6-F1
#
_cell.length_a   1.000
_cell.length_b   1.000
_cell.length_c   1.000
_cell.angle_alpha   90.00
_cell.angle_beta   90.00
_cell.angle_gamma   90.00
#
_symmetry.space_group_name_H-M   'P 1'
#
loop_
_entity.id
_entity.type
_entity.pdbx_description
1 polymer ?
#
loop_
_entity_poly.entity_id
_entity_poly.type
_entity_poly.pdbx_seq_one_letter_code
_entity_poly.pdbx_strand_id
1 'polypeptide(L)'
;MVDDKSSGGNAIVPVSSQGSSSISLQCPKLTDTNYTSWAILVETILRANGLWEAIDPVTGATVEEKKNYTTKAIIFQSLPEDVLLLVAKHKYAKDVFVI
;
A
#
# COMPACT_ATOMS: atom_id res chain seq x y z
N MET A 1 -35.49 25.56 -45.41
CA MET A 1 -34.94 24.19 -45.43
C MET A 1 -33.66 24.23 -44.61
N VAL A 2 -33.80 23.89 -43.33
CA VAL A 2 -32.80 23.60 -42.28
C VAL A 2 -31.62 24.56 -42.02
N ASP A 3 -31.76 25.34 -40.95
CA ASP A 3 -30.68 25.75 -40.04
C ASP A 3 -31.20 25.59 -38.61
N ASP A 4 -30.63 24.69 -37.81
CA ASP A 4 -30.36 24.92 -36.37
C ASP A 4 -29.45 23.79 -35.84
N LYS A 5 -28.31 24.18 -35.29
CA LYS A 5 -27.30 23.31 -34.69
C LYS A 5 -27.18 23.71 -33.22
N SER A 6 -27.76 22.93 -32.31
CA SER A 6 -27.56 23.07 -30.87
C SER A 6 -27.55 21.65 -30.27
N SER A 7 -26.37 21.06 -30.02
CA SER A 7 -25.49 21.24 -28.85
C SER A 7 -26.16 20.88 -27.52
N GLY A 8 -25.79 19.71 -26.98
CA GLY A 8 -26.24 19.29 -25.65
C GLY A 8 -25.91 17.85 -25.31
N GLY A 9 -24.65 17.44 -25.43
CA GLY A 9 -24.19 16.16 -24.87
C GLY A 9 -24.09 16.27 -23.35
N ASN A 10 -25.12 15.81 -22.63
CA ASN A 10 -25.04 15.66 -21.17
C ASN A 10 -24.13 14.47 -20.85
N ALA A 11 -22.85 14.74 -20.59
CA ALA A 11 -21.96 13.78 -19.95
C ALA A 11 -22.41 13.59 -18.49
N ILE A 12 -22.97 12.42 -18.21
CA ILE A 12 -23.29 11.99 -16.86
C ILE A 12 -21.94 11.74 -16.16
N VAL A 13 -21.50 12.68 -15.34
CA VAL A 13 -20.37 12.46 -14.43
C VAL A 13 -20.81 11.47 -13.34
N PRO A 14 -20.13 10.32 -13.17
CA PRO A 14 -20.41 9.47 -12.02
C PRO A 14 -19.92 10.17 -10.77
N VAL A 15 -20.87 10.55 -9.90
CA VAL A 15 -20.58 10.97 -8.53
C VAL A 15 -19.88 9.82 -7.82
N SER A 16 -18.58 9.97 -7.59
CA SER A 16 -17.82 9.03 -6.79
C SER A 16 -18.21 9.27 -5.33
N SER A 17 -19.06 8.39 -4.79
CA SER A 17 -19.35 8.34 -3.36
C SER A 17 -18.07 7.92 -2.63
N GLN A 18 -17.26 8.88 -2.20
CA GLN A 18 -16.13 8.62 -1.30
C GLN A 18 -16.66 8.42 0.12
N GLY A 19 -17.12 7.18 0.37
CA GLY A 19 -17.08 6.61 1.71
C GLY A 19 -15.64 6.39 2.11
N SER A 20 -15.31 6.77 3.36
CA SER A 20 -14.01 6.61 4.02
C SER A 20 -12.84 7.24 3.26
N SER A 21 -12.38 8.40 3.72
CA SER A 21 -11.08 8.97 3.39
C SER A 21 -9.96 8.03 3.88
N SER A 22 -9.73 6.91 3.19
CA SER A 22 -8.49 6.17 3.30
C SER A 22 -7.40 7.08 2.76
N ILE A 23 -6.64 7.69 3.66
CA ILE A 23 -5.45 8.43 3.29
C ILE A 23 -4.56 7.40 2.58
N SER A 24 -4.42 7.52 1.26
CA SER A 24 -3.54 6.67 0.47
C SER A 24 -2.10 7.11 0.73
N LEU A 25 -1.58 6.74 1.90
CA LEU A 25 -0.20 6.98 2.28
C LEU A 25 0.71 6.23 1.30
N GLN A 26 1.27 6.97 0.35
CA GLN A 26 2.25 6.43 -0.60
C GLN A 26 3.47 5.95 0.19
N CYS A 27 3.86 4.70 0.00
CA CYS A 27 5.07 4.18 0.63
C CYS A 27 6.30 4.75 -0.08
N PRO A 28 7.27 5.32 0.64
CA PRO A 28 8.50 5.81 0.02
C PRO A 28 9.24 4.65 -0.64
N LYS A 29 9.92 4.91 -1.76
CA LYS A 29 10.81 3.90 -2.35
C LYS A 29 12.10 3.76 -1.53
N LEU A 30 12.49 2.52 -1.26
CA LEU A 30 13.77 2.19 -0.65
C LEU A 30 14.91 2.51 -1.65
N THR A 31 15.95 3.13 -1.15
CA THR A 31 17.21 3.39 -1.84
C THR A 31 18.38 3.01 -0.95
N ASP A 32 19.58 2.92 -1.52
CA ASP A 32 20.80 2.51 -0.81
C ASP A 32 21.19 3.45 0.34
N THR A 33 20.62 4.65 0.41
CA THR A 33 21.00 5.71 1.35
C THR A 33 19.88 6.17 2.28
N ASN A 34 18.67 5.60 2.17
CA ASN A 34 17.48 6.10 2.89
C ASN A 34 16.82 5.10 3.83
N TYR A 35 17.47 3.97 4.13
CA TYR A 35 16.88 2.88 4.91
C TYR A 35 16.18 3.33 6.20
N THR A 36 16.84 4.17 7.01
CA THR A 36 16.26 4.68 8.27
C THR A 36 14.95 5.43 8.04
N SER A 37 14.92 6.35 7.07
CA SER A 37 13.73 7.12 6.74
C SER A 37 12.63 6.24 6.16
N TRP A 38 13.01 5.28 5.30
CA TRP A 38 12.09 4.30 4.73
C TRP A 38 11.43 3.45 5.83
N ALA A 39 12.23 2.90 6.74
CA ALA A 39 11.74 2.04 7.82
C ALA A 39 10.76 2.78 8.73
N ILE A 40 11.08 4.02 9.15
CA ILE A 40 10.21 4.86 9.99
C ILE A 40 8.86 5.10 9.29
N LEU A 41 8.88 5.44 8.00
CA LEU A 41 7.67 5.76 7.25
C LEU A 41 6.82 4.50 7.00
N VAL A 42 7.42 3.40 6.58
CA VAL A 42 6.71 2.13 6.35
C VAL A 42 6.14 1.60 7.66
N GLU A 43 6.89 1.63 8.77
CA GLU A 43 6.39 1.29 10.10
C GLU A 43 5.17 2.15 10.48
N THR A 44 5.26 3.47 10.29
CA THR A 44 4.16 4.40 10.60
C THR A 44 2.91 4.08 9.78
N ILE A 45 3.07 3.78 8.48
CA ILE A 45 1.97 3.40 7.59
C ILE A 45 1.34 2.07 8.05
N LEU A 46 2.15 1.06 8.36
CA LEU A 46 1.64 -0.23 8.83
C LEU A 46 0.90 -0.11 10.17
N ARG A 47 1.42 0.71 11.11
CA ARG A 47 0.76 0.99 12.39
C ARG A 47 -0.57 1.72 12.19
N ALA A 48 -0.61 2.72 11.32
CA ALA A 48 -1.84 3.45 11.00
C ALA A 48 -2.93 2.55 10.38
N ASN A 49 -2.53 1.47 9.69
CA ASN A 49 -3.44 0.49 9.08
C ASN A 49 -3.73 -0.73 9.97
N GLY A 50 -3.18 -0.81 11.20
CA GLY A 50 -3.33 -1.98 12.06
C GLY A 50 -2.68 -3.25 11.49
N LEU A 51 -1.64 -3.08 10.67
CA LEU A 51 -0.92 -4.16 9.99
C LEU A 51 0.42 -4.51 10.64
N TRP A 52 0.90 -3.68 11.58
CA TRP A 52 2.17 -3.90 12.27
C TRP A 52 2.24 -5.25 12.99
N GLU A 53 1.10 -5.79 13.42
CA GLU A 53 1.01 -7.14 14.03
C GLU A 53 1.50 -8.27 13.11
N ALA A 54 1.56 -8.05 11.79
CA ALA A 54 2.15 -9.01 10.85
C ALA A 54 3.68 -9.01 10.86
N ILE A 55 4.30 -7.92 11.35
CA ILE A 55 5.74 -7.79 11.56
C ILE A 55 6.09 -8.24 12.97
N ASP A 56 5.35 -7.72 13.96
CA ASP A 56 5.57 -7.96 15.37
C ASP A 56 4.26 -8.38 16.05
N PRO A 57 3.90 -9.68 15.96
CA PRO A 57 2.71 -10.19 16.62
C PRO A 57 2.89 -10.21 18.14
N VAL A 58 1.84 -9.85 18.86
CA VAL A 58 1.77 -10.07 20.31
C VAL A 58 2.03 -11.55 20.60
N THR A 59 2.81 -11.85 21.63
CA THR A 59 3.19 -13.22 21.97
C THR A 59 1.97 -14.14 22.06
N GLY A 60 1.96 -15.21 21.28
CA GLY A 60 0.86 -16.19 21.22
C GLY A 60 -0.30 -15.82 20.28
N ALA A 61 -0.24 -14.66 19.60
CA ALA A 61 -1.22 -14.28 18.60
C ALA A 61 -0.90 -14.91 17.23
N THR A 62 -1.94 -15.43 16.58
CA THR A 62 -1.86 -15.89 15.19
C THR A 62 -2.04 -14.68 14.26
N VAL A 63 -1.08 -14.44 13.38
CA VAL A 63 -1.20 -13.40 12.34
C VAL A 63 -2.22 -13.87 11.29
N GLU A 64 -3.25 -13.05 11.04
CA GLU A 64 -4.20 -13.31 9.97
C GLU A 64 -3.48 -13.32 8.60
N GLU A 65 -3.74 -14.34 7.79
CA GLU A 65 -3.11 -14.50 6.47
C GLU A 65 -3.32 -13.26 5.57
N LYS A 66 -4.50 -12.66 5.64
CA LYS A 66 -4.82 -11.40 4.94
C LYS A 66 -3.88 -10.28 5.37
N LYS A 67 -3.72 -10.02 6.67
CA LYS A 67 -2.80 -8.99 7.19
C LYS A 67 -1.36 -9.26 6.79
N ASN A 68 -0.93 -10.53 6.81
CA ASN A 68 0.40 -10.92 6.36
C ASN A 68 0.62 -10.52 4.88
N TYR A 69 -0.27 -10.90 3.97
CA TYR A 69 -0.10 -10.58 2.55
C TYR A 69 -0.31 -9.10 2.24
N THR A 70 -1.22 -8.41 2.92
CA THR A 70 -1.39 -6.96 2.77
C THR A 70 -0.12 -6.23 3.19
N THR A 71 0.48 -6.62 4.32
CA THR A 71 1.76 -6.05 4.77
C THR A 71 2.88 -6.32 3.78
N LYS A 72 2.98 -7.55 3.25
CA LYS A 72 3.94 -7.87 2.19
C LYS A 72 3.74 -7.01 0.95
N ALA A 73 2.50 -6.82 0.48
CA ALA A 73 2.22 -6.00 -0.70
C ALA A 73 2.65 -4.54 -0.51
N ILE A 74 2.40 -3.97 0.67
CA ILE A 74 2.84 -2.62 1.05
C ILE A 74 4.37 -2.52 1.00
N ILE A 75 5.07 -3.47 1.64
CA ILE A 75 6.53 -3.48 1.64
C ILE A 75 7.04 -3.66 0.20
N PHE A 76 6.54 -4.63 -0.56
CA PHE A 76 6.96 -4.89 -1.94
C PHE A 76 6.77 -3.69 -2.87
N GLN A 77 5.68 -2.93 -2.72
CA GLN A 77 5.47 -1.71 -3.49
C GLN A 77 6.57 -0.67 -3.20
N SER A 78 7.14 -0.68 -2.00
CA SER A 78 8.18 0.25 -1.56
C SER A 78 9.61 -0.18 -1.95
N LEU A 79 9.81 -1.42 -2.41
CA LEU A 79 11.15 -1.92 -2.75
C LEU A 79 11.55 -1.65 -4.21
N PRO A 80 12.85 -1.57 -4.50
CA PRO A 80 13.38 -1.78 -5.85
C PRO A 80 13.33 -3.27 -6.24
N GLU A 81 13.43 -3.56 -7.53
CA GLU A 81 13.18 -4.89 -8.10
C GLU A 81 14.19 -5.95 -7.64
N ASP A 82 15.46 -5.60 -7.57
CA ASP A 82 16.54 -6.45 -7.09
C ASP A 82 16.31 -6.90 -5.64
N VAL A 83 15.96 -5.95 -4.76
CA VAL A 83 15.64 -6.25 -3.37
C VAL A 83 14.35 -7.07 -3.27
N LEU A 84 13.31 -6.73 -4.05
CA LEU A 84 12.06 -7.48 -4.12
C LEU A 84 12.30 -8.95 -4.45
N LEU A 85 13.13 -9.24 -5.46
CA LEU A 85 13.45 -10.62 -5.87
C LEU A 85 14.15 -11.41 -4.75
N LEU A 86 15.00 -10.75 -3.96
CA LEU A 86 15.67 -11.40 -2.82
C LEU A 86 14.69 -11.79 -1.72
N VAL A 87 13.71 -10.93 -1.43
CA VAL A 87 12.78 -11.12 -0.30
C VAL A 87 11.48 -11.84 -0.68
N ALA A 88 11.16 -11.97 -1.97
CA ALA A 88 9.92 -12.59 -2.46
C ALA A 88 9.69 -14.03 -1.95
N LYS A 89 10.78 -14.76 -1.70
CA LYS A 89 10.77 -16.14 -1.17
C LYS A 89 10.23 -16.25 0.26
N HIS A 90 10.23 -15.15 1.03
CA HIS A 90 9.80 -15.18 2.42
C HIS A 90 8.28 -15.32 2.53
N LYS A 91 7.84 -16.23 3.40
CA LYS A 91 6.41 -16.50 3.62
C LYS A 91 5.76 -15.39 4.47
N TYR A 92 6.50 -14.85 5.43
CA TYR A 92 5.96 -13.92 6.43
C TYR A 92 6.49 -12.50 6.23
N ALA A 93 5.63 -11.51 6.49
CA ALA A 93 5.96 -10.10 6.33
C ALA A 93 7.12 -9.66 7.24
N LYS A 94 7.21 -10.20 8.46
CA LYS A 94 8.31 -9.94 9.39
C LYS A 94 9.69 -10.22 8.80
N ASP A 95 9.81 -11.27 7.98
CA ASP A 95 11.08 -11.68 7.37
C ASP A 95 11.43 -10.79 6.17
N VAL A 96 10.44 -10.08 5.62
CA VAL A 96 10.59 -9.12 4.52
C VAL A 96 10.94 -7.73 5.04
N PHE A 97 10.58 -7.37 6.28
CA PHE A 97 10.83 -6.02 6.82
C PHE A 97 12.28 -5.79 7.29
N VAL A 98 12.99 -6.86 7.70
CA VAL A 98 14.38 -6.81 8.23
C VAL A 98 15.46 -6.80 7.13
N ILE A 99 15.18 -6.13 6.02
CA ILE A 99 16.16 -5.94 4.92
C ILE A 99 17.32 -5.05 5.37
#